data_AF-A0A0A0L7A0-F1
#
_entry.id   AF-A0A0A0L7A0-F1
#
_cell.length_a   1.000
_cell.length_b   1.000
_cell.length_c   1.000
_cell.angle_alpha   90.00
_cell.angle_beta   90.00
_cell.angle_gamma   90.00
#
_symmetry.space_group_name_H-M   'P 1'
#
loop_
_entity.id
_entity.type
_entity.pdbx_description
1 polymer ?
#
loop_
_entity_poly.entity_id
_entity_poly.type
_entity_poly.pdbx_seq_one_letter_code
_entity_poly.pdbx_strand_id
1 'polypeptide(L)' 'MESFNSTSRAFKALFTFFSLIFFILSPLVDATPAPAPAPSSDGTSIDQGIAYVLMLLALVLTYLIHPLDASSYNFFLN' A
#
# COMPACT_ATOMS: atom_id res chain seq x y z
N MET A 1 22.73 13.88 -1.70
CA MET A 1 22.24 12.99 -2.78
C MET A 1 22.11 11.51 -2.36
N GLU A 2 22.09 11.18 -1.07
CA GLU A 2 21.91 9.80 -0.56
C GLU A 2 20.42 9.44 -0.30
N SER A 3 19.59 10.44 0.03
CA SER A 3 18.17 10.27 0.38
C SER A 3 17.32 9.66 -0.74
N PHE A 4 17.49 10.12 -1.99
CA PHE A 4 16.75 9.59 -3.15
C PHE A 4 17.02 8.10 -3.40
N ASN A 5 18.25 7.64 -3.17
CA ASN A 5 18.62 6.23 -3.32
C ASN A 5 18.04 5.38 -2.19
N SER A 6 17.96 5.91 -0.97
CA SER A 6 17.34 5.22 0.17
C SER A 6 15.83 5.04 -0.03
N THR A 7 15.13 6.10 -0.43
CA THR A 7 13.70 6.05 -0.77
C THR A 7 13.46 5.08 -1.93
N SER A 8 14.24 5.18 -3.01
CA SER A 8 14.13 4.25 -4.15
C SER A 8 14.35 2.78 -3.75
N ARG A 9 15.30 2.50 -2.86
CA ARG A 9 15.56 1.16 -2.33
C ARG A 9 14.41 0.63 -1.47
N ALA A 10 13.85 1.47 -0.59
CA ALA A 10 12.70 1.11 0.24
C ALA A 10 11.46 0.80 -0.62
N PHE A 11 11.17 1.63 -1.62
CA PHE A 11 10.07 1.40 -2.56
C PHE A 11 10.26 0.12 -3.38
N LYS A 12 11.48 -0.14 -3.87
CA LYS A 12 11.79 -1.39 -4.58
C LYS A 12 11.62 -2.60 -3.69
N ALA A 13 12.10 -2.55 -2.44
CA ALA A 13 11.96 -3.63 -1.48
C ALA A 13 10.48 -3.93 -1.17
N LEU A 14 9.67 -2.89 -0.97
CA LEU A 14 8.23 -3.03 -0.73
C LEU A 14 7.52 -3.66 -1.94
N PHE A 15 7.80 -3.18 -3.15
CA PHE A 15 7.22 -3.71 -4.38
C PHE A 15 7.58 -5.19 -4.59
N THR A 16 8.85 -5.57 -4.36
CA THR A 16 9.27 -6.97 -4.45
C THR A 16 8.58 -7.85 -3.42
N PHE A 17 8.37 -7.34 -2.21
CA PHE A 17 7.70 -8.08 -1.13
C PHE A 17 6.22 -8.31 -1.45
N PHE A 18 5.50 -7.28 -1.90
CA PHE A 18 4.10 -7.40 -2.34
C PHE A 18 3.95 -8.35 -3.53
N SER A 19 4.82 -8.25 -4.53
CA SER A 19 4.79 -9.12 -5.70
C SER A 19 5.06 -10.58 -5.35
N LEU A 20 5.97 -10.84 -4.39
CA LEU A 20 6.26 -12.18 -3.90
C LEU A 20 5.06 -12.78 -3.16
N ILE A 21 4.42 -12.00 -2.27
CA ILE A 21 3.21 -12.43 -1.57
C ILE A 21 2.10 -12.74 -2.56
N PHE A 22 1.83 -11.86 -3.52
CA PHE A 22 0.80 -12.08 -4.53
C PHE A 22 1.06 -13.34 -5.37
N PHE A 23 2.31 -13.55 -5.78
CA PHE A 23 2.72 -14.76 -6.51
C PHE A 23 2.49 -16.05 -5.70
N ILE A 24 2.81 -16.04 -4.40
CA ILE A 24 2.60 -17.18 -3.50
C ILE A 24 1.10 -17.45 -3.27
N LEU A 25 0.28 -16.40 -3.18
CA LEU A 25 -1.16 -16.51 -2.92
C LEU A 25 -1.99 -16.74 -4.19
N SER A 26 -1.46 -16.45 -5.38
CA SER A 26 -2.16 -16.61 -6.67
C SER A 26 -2.74 -18.01 -6.93
N PRO A 27 -2.05 -19.14 -6.63
CA PRO A 27 -2.60 -20.48 -6.86
C PRO A 27 -3.63 -20.90 -5.80
N LEU A 28 -3.89 -20.11 -4.75
CA LEU A 28 -4.94 -20.40 -3.76
C LEU A 28 -6.34 -20.14 -4.32
N VAL A 29 -6.44 -19.48 -5.48
CA VAL A 29 -7.70 -19.16 -6.17
C VAL A 29 -8.09 -20.29 -7.14
N ASP A 30 -8.01 -21.54 -6.69
CA ASP A 30 -8.55 -22.67 -7.44
C ASP A 30 -9.71 -23.28 -6.67
N ALA A 31 -10.91 -22.86 -7.04
CA ALA A 31 -12.16 -23.34 -6.47
C ALA A 31 -13.11 -23.65 -7.63
N THR A 32 -13.16 -24.91 -8.07
CA THR A 32 -14.29 -25.42 -8.85
C THR A 32 -15.50 -25.56 -7.93
N PRO A 33 -16.53 -24.71 -8.05
CA PRO A 33 -17.71 -24.80 -7.20
C PRO A 33 -18.66 -25.86 -7.77
N ALA A 34 -19.15 -26.77 -6.94
CA ALA A 34 -20.46 -27.39 -7.24
C ALA A 34 -21.51 -26.27 -7.32
N PRO A 35 -22.60 -26.38 -8.12
CA PRO A 35 -23.61 -25.34 -8.21
C PRO A 35 -24.20 -24.99 -6.83
N ALA A 36 -23.62 -23.98 -6.20
CA ALA A 36 -24.04 -23.42 -4.93
C ALA A 36 -25.00 -22.26 -5.22
N PRO A 37 -25.94 -21.96 -4.29
CA PRO A 37 -26.80 -20.78 -4.39
C PRO A 37 -25.99 -19.54 -4.72
N ALA A 38 -26.57 -18.62 -5.51
CA ALA A 38 -25.88 -17.45 -6.03
C ALA A 38 -25.06 -16.76 -4.92
N PRO A 39 -23.74 -16.56 -5.11
CA PRO A 39 -22.94 -15.86 -4.12
C PRO A 39 -23.47 -14.44 -4.00
N SER A 40 -23.87 -14.02 -2.80
CA SER A 40 -23.94 -12.59 -2.50
C SER A 40 -22.50 -12.08 -2.51
N SER A 41 -22.13 -11.44 -3.62
CA SER A 41 -20.88 -10.70 -3.74
C SER A 41 -21.00 -9.42 -2.92
N ASP A 42 -20.75 -9.52 -1.61
CA ASP A 42 -20.71 -8.37 -0.72
C ASP A 42 -19.38 -7.62 -0.96
N GLY A 43 -19.34 -6.85 -2.06
CA GLY A 43 -18.22 -5.99 -2.47
C GLY A 43 -17.75 -5.00 -1.40
N THR A 44 -18.55 -4.81 -0.35
CA THR A 44 -18.23 -4.03 0.85
C THR A 44 -16.90 -4.43 1.51
N SER A 45 -16.53 -5.71 1.47
CA SER A 45 -15.27 -6.18 2.09
C SER A 45 -14.03 -5.71 1.32
N ILE A 46 -14.12 -5.66 -0.01
CA ILE A 46 -13.07 -5.09 -0.89
C ILE A 46 -13.02 -3.57 -0.70
N ASP A 47 -14.17 -2.91 -0.68
CA ASP A 47 -14.27 -1.47 -0.46
C ASP A 47 -13.72 -1.05 0.91
N GLN A 48 -13.96 -1.84 1.96
CA GLN A 48 -13.42 -1.63 3.30
C GLN A 48 -11.89 -1.83 3.34
N GLY A 49 -11.37 -2.83 2.61
CA GLY A 49 -9.94 -3.02 2.45
C GLY A 49 -9.27 -1.82 1.77
N ILE A 50 -9.82 -1.36 0.65
CA ILE A 50 -9.36 -0.15 -0.05
C ILE A 50 -9.46 1.07 0.88
N ALA A 51 -10.56 1.22 1.64
CA ALA A 51 -10.73 2.30 2.60
C ALA A 51 -9.64 2.30 3.68
N TYR A 52 -9.29 1.16 4.25
CA TYR A 52 -8.20 1.06 5.23
C TYR A 52 -6.83 1.38 4.62
N VAL A 53 -6.57 0.94 3.39
CA VAL A 53 -5.32 1.26 2.67
C VAL A 53 -5.23 2.76 2.39
N LEU A 54 -6.31 3.38 1.92
CA LEU A 54 -6.37 4.83 1.70
C LEU A 54 -6.22 5.60 3.01
N MET A 55 -6.81 5.12 4.11
CA MET A 55 -6.68 5.72 5.44
C MET A 55 -5.22 5.66 5.94
N LEU A 56 -4.54 4.52 5.80
CA LEU A 56 -3.12 4.42 6.17
C LEU A 56 -2.23 5.25 5.26
N LEU A 57 -2.50 5.27 3.96
CA LEU A 57 -1.78 6.13 3.02
C LEU A 57 -1.91 7.61 3.43
N ALA A 58 -3.10 8.06 3.78
CA ALA A 58 -3.35 9.43 4.25
C ALA A 58 -2.61 9.74 5.56
N LEU A 59 -2.58 8.79 6.50
CA LEU A 59 -1.85 8.93 7.76
C LEU A 59 -0.34 9.06 7.53
N VAL A 60 0.21 8.24 6.63
CA VAL A 60 1.63 8.30 6.25
C VAL A 60 1.94 9.61 5.52
N LEU A 61 1.12 10.01 4.55
CA LEU A 61 1.30 11.27 3.81
C LEU A 61 1.29 12.48 4.74
N THR A 62 0.33 12.56 5.66
CA THR A 62 0.28 13.65 6.64
C THR A 62 1.47 13.61 7.58
N TYR A 63 1.89 12.44 8.08
CA TYR A 63 3.07 12.31 8.93
C TYR A 63 4.38 12.68 8.20
N LEU A 64 4.48 12.41 6.89
CA LEU A 64 5.66 12.74 6.09
C LEU A 64 5.69 14.22 5.68
N ILE A 65 4.56 14.86 5.41
CA ILE A 65 4.51 16.28 5.05
C ILE A 65 4.90 17.17 6.24
N HIS A 66 4.56 16.81 7.48
CA HIS A 66 4.94 17.56 8.68
C HIS A 66 6.46 17.86 8.83
N PRO A 67 7.36 16.86 8.76
CA PRO A 67 8.81 17.09 8.79
C PRO A 67 9.35 17.64 7.47
N LEU A 68 8.71 17.38 6.32
CA LEU A 68 9.09 17.95 5.03
C LEU A 68 8.87 19.48 5.00
N ASP A 69 7.74 19.97 5.51
CA ASP A 69 7.51 21.42 5.66
C ASP A 69 8.55 22.03 6.60
N ALA A 70 8.77 21.44 7.79
CA ALA A 70 9.73 21.96 8.77
C ALA A 70 11.19 21.98 8.27
N SER A 71 11.58 20.99 7.46
CA SER A 71 12.90 20.94 6.82
C SER A 71 13.02 21.93 5.66
N SER A 72 11.94 22.18 4.92
CA SER A 72 11.89 23.19 3.87
C SER A 72 12.16 24.58 4.46
N TYR A 73 11.49 24.94 5.56
CA TYR A 73 11.74 26.23 6.24
C TYR A 73 13.19 26.37 6.72
N ASN A 74 13.78 25.32 7.29
CA ASN A 74 15.19 25.36 7.72
C ASN A 74 16.16 25.48 6.54
N PHE A 75 15.85 24.88 5.39
CA PHE A 75 16.67 24.99 4.18
C PHE A 75 16.67 26.40 3.58
N PHE A 76 15.56 27.15 3.67
CA PHE A 76 15.51 28.54 3.18
C PHE A 76 16.13 29.58 4.12
N LEU A 77 16.37 29.23 5.38
CA LEU A 77 16.89 30.12 6.42
C LEU A 77 18.39 29.94 6.70
N ASN A 78 19.07 29.03 5.99
CA ASN A 78 20.51 28.76 6.08
C ASN A 78 21.21 29.03 4.76
#